data_AF-A0A486XR87-F1
#
_entry.id   AF-A0A486XR87-F1
#
_cell.length_a   1.000
_cell.length_b   1.000
_cell.length_c   1.000
_cell.angle_alpha   90.00
_cell.angle_beta   90.00
_cell.angle_gamma   90.00
#
_symmetry.space_group_name_H-M   'P 1'
#
loop_
_entity.id
_entity.type
_entity.pdbx_description
1 polymer ?
#
loop_
_entity_poly.entity_id
_entity_poly.type
_entity_poly.pdbx_seq_one_letter_code
_entity_poly.pdbx_strand_id
1 'polypeptide(L)'
;MQDRQYDGVVLADKWGKTYLCSSCLLARADLGEDYVTAVKDSEFGRYFLHDLEPSWNLRQLWAEMYQQAKPWVNDLSKFNDFQLRDALLQLFALDEMWIWQLSDGWGQPPKGNGIGEGGLAPASGSGAGPAPVAKTAKPGGGATTDAPVAAKAASHEAKSPPVAVLPLNSRRNNPPATIEDAATRLTEMKSIIATNGYQPKYTDAELATMAESGNVANERFHVRFMKKSYLQDPDTPAVPLSGKLGQVMKGESGAGAKYWSTTFDQIEDADTDAELISNKLGLKYEPGEYVMLIIDTDKAAPLTGVKSVSATFNNISEFANTELPDAFPASFTDKTMNAEYQALYAEQYKKAVDSKMLATWSTNTDDFAEYLETTDFTDEEKETLMQRMDMHKKVGNNDDYLGNGVTKDLTNSKNQYGAVETINFERTEIDLKTLNDNNAIVIVDL
;
A
#
# COMPACT_ATOMS: atom_id res chain seq x y z
N MET A 1 -13.46 -5.40 19.44
CA MET A 1 -13.49 -4.54 20.65
C MET A 1 -12.48 -5.13 21.62
N GLN A 2 -11.51 -4.31 22.04
CA GLN A 2 -10.34 -4.60 22.90
C GLN A 2 -9.24 -5.46 22.26
N ASP A 3 -8.17 -4.80 21.78
CA ASP A 3 -6.77 -5.06 22.18
C ASP A 3 -5.77 -4.58 21.11
N ARG A 4 -4.72 -3.89 21.56
CA ARG A 4 -3.56 -3.34 20.81
C ARG A 4 -3.70 -1.94 20.24
N GLN A 5 -4.20 -1.03 21.06
CA GLN A 5 -4.09 0.42 20.79
C GLN A 5 -2.65 0.94 20.91
N TYR A 6 -1.75 0.16 21.53
CA TYR A 6 -0.33 0.50 21.68
C TYR A 6 0.54 -0.64 21.15
N ASP A 7 1.14 -0.43 19.98
CA ASP A 7 2.14 -1.34 19.42
C ASP A 7 3.38 -1.36 20.31
N GLY A 8 3.71 -2.48 20.95
CA GLY A 8 4.80 -2.59 21.91
C GLY A 8 4.94 -3.98 22.54
N VAL A 9 6.07 -4.20 23.22
CA VAL A 9 6.37 -5.44 23.95
C VAL A 9 5.95 -5.26 25.40
N VAL A 10 5.08 -6.15 25.89
CA VAL A 10 4.71 -6.17 27.32
C VAL A 10 5.74 -7.00 28.08
N LEU A 11 6.35 -6.40 29.09
CA LEU A 11 7.42 -6.99 29.90
C LEU A 11 6.95 -7.17 31.35
N ALA A 12 7.55 -8.10 32.06
CA ALA A 12 7.39 -8.24 33.51
C ALA A 12 8.77 -8.30 34.19
N ASP A 13 8.89 -7.79 35.41
CA ASP A 13 10.10 -7.95 36.23
C ASP A 13 9.95 -9.04 37.30
N LYS A 14 11.07 -9.40 37.93
CA LYS A 14 11.13 -10.40 39.02
C LYS A 14 10.36 -10.00 40.28
N TRP A 15 9.91 -8.76 40.38
CA TRP A 15 9.08 -8.27 41.49
C TRP A 15 7.58 -8.22 41.13
N GLY A 16 7.21 -8.70 39.94
CA GLY A 16 5.83 -8.81 39.48
C GLY A 16 5.27 -7.53 38.86
N LYS A 17 6.10 -6.52 38.59
CA LYS A 17 5.65 -5.30 37.89
C LYS A 17 5.60 -5.54 36.39
N THR A 18 4.65 -4.91 35.72
CA THR A 18 4.47 -5.00 34.27
C THR A 18 4.79 -3.68 33.59
N TYR A 19 5.35 -3.76 32.38
CA TYR A 19 5.79 -2.61 31.60
C TYR A 19 5.33 -2.74 30.15
N LEU A 20 5.06 -1.62 29.50
CA LEU A 20 4.98 -1.52 28.05
C LEU A 20 6.28 -0.90 27.53
N CYS A 21 6.98 -1.64 26.67
CA CYS A 21 8.11 -1.16 25.91
C CYS A 21 7.67 -0.83 24.49
N SER A 22 7.80 0.42 24.07
CA SER A 22 7.35 0.84 22.75
C SER A 22 8.15 2.02 22.20
N SER A 23 8.36 2.01 20.88
CA SER A 23 8.86 3.11 20.06
C SER A 23 7.71 3.87 19.37
N CYS A 24 6.46 3.47 19.59
CA CYS A 24 5.29 4.03 18.93
C CYS A 24 4.91 5.41 19.49
N LEU A 25 4.82 6.40 18.61
CA LEU A 25 4.44 7.77 18.98
C LEU A 25 2.99 7.87 19.50
N LEU A 26 2.09 6.96 19.11
CA LEU A 26 0.73 6.91 19.67
C LEU A 26 0.73 6.46 21.13
N ALA A 27 1.55 5.47 21.48
CA ALA A 27 1.74 5.07 22.88
C ALA A 27 2.30 6.23 23.71
N ARG A 28 3.22 7.02 23.13
CA ARG A 28 3.74 8.22 23.78
C ARG A 28 2.72 9.35 23.92
N ALA A 29 1.88 9.56 22.91
CA ALA A 29 0.83 10.58 22.95
C ALA A 29 -0.23 10.27 24.01
N ASP A 30 -0.61 9.00 24.16
CA ASP A 30 -1.69 8.60 25.06
C ASP A 30 -1.22 8.29 26.50
N LEU A 31 -0.03 7.70 26.67
CA LEU A 31 0.53 7.39 28.00
C LEU A 31 1.37 8.54 28.58
N GLY A 32 1.65 9.57 27.76
CA GLY A 32 2.36 10.77 28.18
C GLY A 32 3.83 10.55 28.53
N GLU A 33 4.41 11.53 29.22
CA GLU A 33 5.83 11.56 29.59
C GLU A 33 6.15 10.78 30.89
N ASP A 34 5.19 10.04 31.46
CA ASP A 34 5.33 9.25 32.69
C ASP A 34 6.04 7.90 32.49
N TYR A 35 6.89 7.79 31.46
CA TYR A 35 7.75 6.61 31.26
C TYR A 35 8.90 6.59 32.27
N VAL A 36 9.46 5.41 32.51
CA VAL A 36 10.54 5.15 33.45
C VAL A 36 11.85 5.77 32.93
N THR A 37 12.02 7.07 33.11
CA THR A 37 13.21 7.83 32.65
C THR A 37 14.53 7.31 33.21
N ALA A 38 14.50 6.62 34.36
CA ALA A 38 15.69 6.02 34.97
C ALA A 38 16.37 4.96 34.08
N VAL A 39 15.66 4.33 33.12
CA VAL A 39 16.27 3.36 32.18
C VAL A 39 17.29 3.99 31.22
N LYS A 40 17.32 5.33 31.13
CA LYS A 40 18.35 6.09 30.39
C LYS A 40 19.70 6.09 31.10
N ASP A 41 19.73 5.92 32.42
CA ASP A 41 20.98 5.71 33.14
C ASP A 41 21.50 4.30 32.83
N SER A 42 22.74 4.21 32.38
CA SER A 42 23.31 2.94 31.90
C SER A 42 23.44 1.87 32.99
N GLU A 43 23.58 2.28 34.26
CA GLU A 43 23.67 1.33 35.37
C GLU A 43 22.28 0.83 35.77
N PHE A 44 21.32 1.74 35.95
CA PHE A 44 19.92 1.38 36.22
C PHE A 44 19.30 0.57 35.08
N GLY A 45 19.49 0.98 33.82
CA GLY A 45 18.97 0.27 32.65
C GLY A 45 19.52 -1.15 32.52
N ARG A 46 20.77 -1.39 32.94
CA ARG A 46 21.35 -2.75 32.99
C ARG A 46 20.67 -3.62 34.03
N TYR A 47 20.42 -3.08 35.23
CA TYR A 47 19.68 -3.82 36.25
C TYR A 47 18.23 -4.08 35.83
N PHE A 48 17.56 -3.09 35.23
CA PHE A 48 16.21 -3.26 34.69
C PHE A 48 16.14 -4.41 33.68
N LEU A 49 17.00 -4.40 32.64
CA LEU A 49 17.01 -5.44 31.60
C LEU A 49 17.39 -6.83 32.14
N HIS A 50 18.22 -6.89 33.18
CA HIS A 50 18.62 -8.14 33.84
C HIS A 50 17.51 -8.72 34.71
N ASP A 51 16.66 -7.86 35.28
CA ASP A 51 15.62 -8.26 36.23
C ASP A 51 14.27 -8.57 35.56
N LEU A 52 14.23 -8.61 34.21
CA LEU A 52 13.06 -9.04 33.44
C LEU A 52 12.82 -10.56 33.55
N GLU A 53 11.55 -10.94 33.48
CA GLU A 53 11.11 -12.33 33.50
C GLU A 53 10.41 -12.72 32.17
N PRO A 54 10.54 -13.98 31.72
CA PRO A 54 11.30 -15.04 32.37
C PRO A 54 12.83 -14.89 32.21
N SER A 55 13.57 -15.00 33.32
CA SER A 55 15.03 -14.81 33.36
C SER A 55 15.81 -15.81 32.49
N TRP A 56 15.22 -16.98 32.21
CA TRP A 56 15.79 -17.97 31.28
C TRP A 56 15.65 -17.59 29.79
N ASN A 57 14.87 -16.56 29.46
CA ASN A 57 14.61 -16.11 28.08
C ASN A 57 14.98 -14.64 27.82
N LEU A 58 15.85 -14.06 28.65
CA LEU A 58 16.22 -12.64 28.57
C LEU A 58 16.69 -12.22 27.16
N ARG A 59 17.47 -13.07 26.49
CA ARG A 59 17.95 -12.77 25.14
C ARG A 59 16.80 -12.55 24.16
N GLN A 60 15.77 -13.39 24.20
CA GLN A 60 14.62 -13.28 23.30
C GLN A 60 13.79 -12.04 23.63
N LEU A 61 13.59 -11.73 24.92
CA LEU A 61 12.93 -10.49 25.33
C LEU A 61 13.69 -9.26 24.82
N TRP A 62 15.01 -9.25 24.93
CA TRP A 62 15.85 -8.18 24.41
C TRP A 62 15.78 -8.08 22.88
N ALA A 63 15.74 -9.22 22.19
CA ALA A 63 15.57 -9.26 20.74
C ALA A 63 14.22 -8.66 20.31
N GLU A 64 13.14 -9.02 20.99
CA GLU A 64 11.80 -8.47 20.75
C GLU A 64 11.74 -6.96 20.99
N MET A 65 12.32 -6.48 22.11
CA MET A 65 12.42 -5.04 22.38
C MET A 65 13.24 -4.33 21.30
N TYR A 66 14.38 -4.90 20.90
CA TYR A 66 15.24 -4.30 19.89
C TYR A 66 14.56 -4.25 18.52
N GLN A 67 13.85 -5.33 18.16
CA GLN A 67 13.06 -5.40 16.94
C GLN A 67 11.82 -4.52 17.00
N GLN A 68 11.29 -4.21 18.18
CA GLN A 68 10.24 -3.19 18.29
C GLN A 68 10.74 -1.81 17.91
N ALA A 69 11.96 -1.44 18.31
CA ALA A 69 12.57 -0.17 17.93
C ALA A 69 13.15 -0.19 16.50
N LYS A 70 13.64 -1.34 16.05
CA LYS A 70 14.32 -1.55 14.76
C LYS A 70 13.73 -2.76 14.04
N PRO A 71 12.45 -2.71 13.62
CA PRO A 71 11.74 -3.87 13.05
C PRO A 71 12.33 -4.40 11.74
N TRP A 72 13.20 -3.64 11.10
CA TRP A 72 13.97 -4.06 9.92
C TRP A 72 15.19 -4.93 10.24
N VAL A 73 15.61 -5.05 11.52
CA VAL A 73 16.74 -5.89 11.92
C VAL A 73 16.27 -7.31 12.25
N ASN A 74 16.17 -8.12 11.20
CA ASN A 74 15.65 -9.49 11.29
C ASN A 74 16.69 -10.52 11.76
N ASP A 75 17.98 -10.24 11.58
CA ASP A 75 19.08 -11.11 11.99
C ASP A 75 19.92 -10.46 13.09
N LEU A 76 19.69 -10.90 14.33
CA LEU A 76 20.45 -10.49 15.52
C LEU A 76 21.55 -11.48 15.89
N SER A 77 21.84 -12.48 15.05
CA SER A 77 22.91 -13.47 15.32
C SER A 77 24.30 -12.84 15.43
N LYS A 78 24.49 -11.66 14.82
CA LYS A 78 25.72 -10.87 14.88
C LYS A 78 25.93 -10.16 16.22
N PHE A 79 24.87 -10.03 17.03
CA PHE A 79 24.95 -9.44 18.37
C PHE A 79 25.08 -10.55 19.41
N ASN A 80 26.19 -10.53 20.16
CA ASN A 80 26.24 -11.26 21.43
C ASN A 80 25.31 -10.58 22.47
N ASP A 81 25.06 -11.26 23.59
CA ASP A 81 24.12 -10.79 24.61
C ASP A 81 24.49 -9.42 25.19
N PHE A 82 25.78 -9.17 25.39
CA PHE A 82 26.26 -7.87 25.86
C PHE A 82 26.04 -6.76 24.84
N GLN A 83 26.29 -7.05 23.55
CA GLN A 83 26.09 -6.08 22.46
C GLN A 83 24.61 -5.78 22.24
N LEU A 84 23.72 -6.78 22.31
CA LEU A 84 22.28 -6.57 22.17
C LEU A 84 21.74 -5.74 23.34
N ARG A 85 22.14 -6.08 24.58
CA ARG A 85 21.78 -5.30 25.77
C ARG A 85 22.29 -3.87 25.69
N ASP A 86 23.57 -3.67 25.35
CA ASP A 86 24.14 -2.33 25.26
C ASP A 86 23.50 -1.51 24.12
N ALA A 87 23.07 -2.15 23.03
CA ALA A 87 22.30 -1.50 21.97
C ALA A 87 20.90 -1.06 22.44
N LEU A 88 20.22 -1.85 23.27
CA LEU A 88 18.97 -1.44 23.92
C LEU A 88 19.15 -0.21 24.83
N LEU A 89 20.24 -0.17 25.61
CA LEU A 89 20.56 0.98 26.45
C LEU A 89 20.78 2.25 25.61
N GLN A 90 21.39 2.13 24.43
CA GLN A 90 21.53 3.25 23.50
C GLN A 90 20.17 3.74 22.97
N LEU A 91 19.25 2.82 22.64
CA LEU A 91 17.90 3.18 22.21
C LEU A 91 17.13 3.95 23.31
N PHE A 92 17.29 3.55 24.58
CA PHE A 92 16.71 4.28 25.71
C PHE A 92 17.34 5.68 25.85
N ALA A 93 18.67 5.78 25.81
CA ALA A 93 19.39 7.03 25.96
C ALA A 93 19.08 8.04 24.84
N LEU A 94 18.81 7.56 23.62
CA LEU A 94 18.50 8.37 22.45
C LEU A 94 17.00 8.70 22.28
N ASP A 95 16.15 8.30 23.23
CA ASP A 95 14.69 8.48 23.11
C ASP A 95 14.10 7.83 21.86
N GLU A 96 14.68 6.71 21.41
CA GLU A 96 14.13 5.90 20.32
C GLU A 96 13.20 4.79 20.82
N MET A 97 13.16 4.58 22.15
CA MET A 97 12.31 3.61 22.80
C MET A 97 12.00 4.01 24.24
N TRP A 98 10.75 3.87 24.66
CA TRP A 98 10.28 4.24 25.99
C TRP A 98 9.70 3.03 26.74
N ILE A 99 9.75 3.10 28.07
CA ILE A 99 9.25 2.07 28.98
C ILE A 99 8.22 2.71 29.90
N TRP A 100 6.94 2.37 29.76
CA TRP A 100 5.90 2.79 30.71
C TRP A 100 5.65 1.68 31.71
N GLN A 101 5.73 1.99 33.01
CA GLN A 101 5.24 1.06 34.01
C GLN A 101 3.70 1.07 33.95
N LEU A 102 3.13 -0.09 33.67
CA LEU A 102 1.68 -0.25 33.72
C LEU A 102 1.31 -0.34 35.21
N SER A 103 0.53 0.62 35.72
CA SER A 103 0.10 0.65 37.12
C SER A 103 -0.64 -0.64 37.51
N ASP A 104 -0.47 -1.06 38.77
CA ASP A 104 -0.92 -2.36 39.30
C ASP A 104 -2.35 -2.73 38.82
N GLY A 105 -2.44 -3.64 37.85
CA GLY A 105 -3.73 -4.00 37.25
C GLY A 105 -3.70 -4.85 35.98
N TRP A 106 -2.55 -5.02 35.31
CA TRP A 106 -2.47 -5.75 34.03
C TRP A 106 -1.70 -7.10 34.08
N GLY A 107 -1.37 -7.61 35.27
CA GLY A 107 -0.93 -9.00 35.50
C GLY A 107 -1.26 -9.42 36.93
N GLN A 108 -1.79 -10.59 37.30
CA GLN A 108 -1.64 -12.01 36.89
C GLN A 108 -2.83 -12.84 37.50
N PRO A 109 -3.12 -14.15 37.20
CA PRO A 109 -2.20 -15.22 36.77
C PRO A 109 -2.67 -16.19 35.65
N PRO A 110 -1.76 -17.02 35.07
CA PRO A 110 -2.14 -18.16 34.24
C PRO A 110 -2.78 -19.26 35.09
N LYS A 111 -3.95 -19.73 34.66
CA LYS A 111 -4.66 -20.85 35.29
C LYS A 111 -3.96 -22.17 34.96
N GLY A 112 -3.37 -22.77 35.98
CA GLY A 112 -3.01 -24.18 35.99
C GLY A 112 -3.02 -24.72 37.42
N ASN A 113 -4.05 -25.51 37.73
CA ASN A 113 -4.03 -26.74 38.53
C ASN A 113 -5.32 -26.85 39.35
N GLY A 114 -6.19 -27.77 38.93
CA GLY A 114 -7.43 -28.06 39.64
C GLY A 114 -7.14 -28.57 41.04
N ILE A 115 -7.41 -27.73 42.05
CA ILE A 115 -7.81 -28.06 43.42
C ILE A 115 -8.70 -26.90 43.88
N GLY A 116 -9.81 -27.20 44.57
CA GLY A 116 -10.90 -26.27 44.88
C GLY A 116 -10.66 -25.26 46.03
N GLU A 117 -11.81 -24.76 46.51
CA GLU A 117 -12.05 -23.74 47.56
C GLU A 117 -11.91 -22.28 47.07
N GLY A 118 -12.79 -21.33 47.33
CA GLY A 118 -14.00 -21.25 48.16
C GLY A 118 -14.23 -19.77 48.55
N GLY A 119 -15.45 -19.24 48.41
CA GLY A 119 -15.91 -17.92 48.94
C GLY A 119 -15.32 -16.67 48.25
N LEU A 120 -15.99 -15.53 48.07
CA LEU A 120 -17.13 -14.90 48.75
C LEU A 120 -17.93 -14.01 47.76
N ALA A 121 -19.17 -13.69 48.17
CA ALA A 121 -20.29 -13.11 47.42
C ALA A 121 -20.11 -11.67 46.87
N PRO A 122 -21.12 -11.15 46.13
CA PRO A 122 -22.12 -10.35 46.83
C PRO A 122 -23.60 -10.67 46.47
N ALA A 123 -24.45 -10.11 47.32
CA ALA A 123 -25.87 -10.33 47.49
C ALA A 123 -26.76 -9.93 46.30
N SER A 124 -27.82 -10.71 46.08
CA SER A 124 -29.20 -10.20 46.00
C SER A 124 -30.15 -11.40 45.98
N GLY A 125 -31.10 -11.41 46.92
CA GLY A 125 -31.92 -12.56 47.25
C GLY A 125 -33.23 -12.64 46.47
N SER A 126 -33.77 -13.86 46.37
CA SER A 126 -35.16 -14.18 46.69
C SER A 126 -35.25 -15.70 46.86
N GLY A 127 -35.67 -16.16 48.04
CA GLY A 127 -35.73 -17.57 48.39
C GLY A 127 -37.04 -18.24 47.98
N ALA A 128 -37.03 -19.58 47.93
CA ALA A 128 -37.71 -20.45 48.90
C ALA A 128 -37.77 -21.91 48.41
N GLY A 129 -37.21 -22.81 49.23
CA GLY A 129 -37.81 -24.13 49.52
C GLY A 129 -37.52 -25.31 48.58
N PRO A 130 -37.56 -26.55 49.09
CA PRO A 130 -36.55 -27.57 48.77
C PRO A 130 -37.05 -28.82 48.01
N ALA A 131 -36.06 -29.65 47.63
CA ALA A 131 -36.00 -31.02 47.09
C ALA A 131 -37.06 -32.03 47.65
N PRO A 132 -37.23 -33.30 47.14
CA PRO A 132 -36.22 -34.15 46.49
C PRO A 132 -36.65 -35.25 45.45
N VAL A 133 -35.64 -35.77 44.74
CA VAL A 133 -35.32 -37.19 44.41
C VAL A 133 -36.42 -38.22 44.08
N ALA A 134 -36.29 -38.86 42.89
CA ALA A 134 -36.39 -40.32 42.65
C ALA A 134 -35.86 -40.63 41.22
N LYS A 135 -34.79 -41.43 41.00
CA LYS A 135 -34.76 -42.91 40.83
C LYS A 135 -35.96 -43.39 39.98
N THR A 136 -35.83 -44.05 38.81
CA THR A 136 -35.17 -45.34 38.55
C THR A 136 -35.30 -45.72 37.05
N ALA A 137 -34.19 -46.24 36.48
CA ALA A 137 -34.07 -47.53 35.77
C ALA A 137 -34.94 -47.90 34.52
N LYS A 138 -34.20 -48.11 33.42
CA LYS A 138 -34.22 -49.17 32.36
C LYS A 138 -34.91 -50.52 32.72
N PRO A 139 -35.04 -51.52 31.79
CA PRO A 139 -34.98 -51.56 30.30
C PRO A 139 -36.02 -52.52 29.65
N GLY A 140 -35.95 -52.69 28.32
CA GLY A 140 -36.50 -53.83 27.56
C GLY A 140 -37.43 -53.35 26.45
N GLY A 141 -37.26 -53.64 25.17
CA GLY A 141 -36.63 -54.79 24.52
C GLY A 141 -37.69 -55.39 23.58
N GLY A 142 -37.47 -55.37 22.27
CA GLY A 142 -38.39 -55.98 21.31
C GLY A 142 -38.21 -55.45 19.89
N ALA A 143 -37.53 -56.24 19.05
CA ALA A 143 -37.26 -55.96 17.65
C ALA A 143 -38.45 -56.34 16.76
N THR A 144 -38.69 -55.57 15.70
CA THR A 144 -39.18 -56.08 14.42
C THR A 144 -38.49 -55.34 13.27
N THR A 145 -38.11 -56.15 12.28
CA THR A 145 -37.32 -55.88 11.08
C THR A 145 -38.15 -55.20 9.99
N ASP A 146 -37.58 -54.18 9.34
CA ASP A 146 -37.89 -53.83 7.95
C ASP A 146 -36.60 -53.45 7.21
N ALA A 147 -36.57 -53.83 5.92
CA ALA A 147 -35.42 -53.88 5.02
C ALA A 147 -34.70 -52.53 4.80
N PRO A 148 -33.40 -52.53 4.43
CA PRO A 148 -32.66 -51.29 4.23
C PRO A 148 -33.04 -50.65 2.90
N VAL A 149 -33.72 -49.51 2.97
CA VAL A 149 -33.81 -48.58 1.85
C VAL A 149 -32.43 -47.96 1.65
N ALA A 150 -31.88 -48.11 0.44
CA ALA A 150 -30.61 -47.54 0.05
C ALA A 150 -30.60 -46.01 0.28
N ALA A 151 -29.84 -45.58 1.28
CA ALA A 151 -29.56 -44.17 1.50
C ALA A 151 -28.66 -43.68 0.36
N LYS A 152 -29.24 -42.82 -0.48
CA LYS A 152 -28.54 -42.02 -1.47
C LYS A 152 -27.48 -41.20 -0.72
N ALA A 153 -26.21 -41.54 -0.93
CA ALA A 153 -25.09 -40.77 -0.41
C ALA A 153 -25.24 -39.32 -0.91
N ALA A 154 -25.46 -38.40 0.02
CA ALA A 154 -25.28 -36.99 -0.25
C ALA A 154 -23.79 -36.80 -0.54
N SER A 155 -23.46 -36.52 -1.81
CA SER A 155 -22.17 -35.95 -2.18
C SER A 155 -22.10 -34.58 -1.54
N HIS A 156 -21.51 -34.50 -0.35
CA HIS A 156 -20.95 -33.26 0.12
C HIS A 156 -19.78 -32.94 -0.79
N GLU A 157 -20.01 -32.10 -1.80
CA GLU A 157 -18.94 -31.26 -2.32
C GLU A 157 -18.34 -30.55 -1.11
N ALA A 158 -17.16 -31.02 -0.71
CA ALA A 158 -16.34 -30.31 0.24
C ALA A 158 -16.09 -28.93 -0.36
N LYS A 159 -16.72 -27.90 0.19
CA LYS A 159 -16.25 -26.52 0.04
C LYS A 159 -14.77 -26.56 0.40
N SER A 160 -13.92 -26.29 -0.59
CA SER A 160 -12.50 -26.07 -0.38
C SER A 160 -12.34 -25.11 0.81
N PRO A 161 -11.41 -25.39 1.74
CA PRO A 161 -11.13 -24.44 2.82
C PRO A 161 -10.81 -23.07 2.21
N PRO A 162 -11.16 -21.95 2.87
CA PRO A 162 -10.79 -20.63 2.38
C PRO A 162 -9.27 -20.62 2.22
N VAL A 163 -8.81 -20.29 1.00
CA VAL A 163 -7.39 -20.05 0.75
C VAL A 163 -6.97 -18.99 1.74
N ALA A 164 -5.97 -19.30 2.57
CA ALA A 164 -5.46 -18.34 3.53
C ALA A 164 -4.89 -17.15 2.76
N VAL A 165 -5.57 -16.01 2.83
CA VAL A 165 -5.14 -14.77 2.19
C VAL A 165 -3.75 -14.43 2.72
N LEU A 166 -2.75 -14.42 1.82
CA LEU A 166 -1.38 -14.10 2.22
C LEU A 166 -1.31 -12.65 2.72
N PRO A 167 -0.70 -12.39 3.90
CA PRO A 167 -0.52 -11.02 4.39
C PRO A 167 0.35 -10.21 3.43
N LEU A 168 0.08 -8.91 3.31
CA LEU A 168 0.70 -8.00 2.33
C LEU A 168 2.24 -8.10 2.29
N ASN A 169 2.89 -8.20 3.45
CA ASN A 169 4.36 -8.34 3.53
C ASN A 169 4.89 -9.63 2.90
N SER A 170 4.11 -10.71 2.91
CA SER A 170 4.48 -11.99 2.27
C SER A 170 4.27 -11.97 0.74
N ARG A 171 3.64 -10.93 0.20
CA ARG A 171 3.47 -10.71 -1.24
C ARG A 171 4.67 -9.96 -1.86
N ARG A 172 5.50 -9.31 -1.04
CA ARG A 172 6.76 -8.70 -1.50
C ARG A 172 7.65 -9.76 -2.15
N ASN A 173 8.15 -9.49 -3.35
CA ASN A 173 8.95 -10.42 -4.18
C ASN A 173 8.24 -11.73 -4.58
N ASN A 174 6.93 -11.79 -4.43
CA ASN A 174 6.12 -12.93 -4.86
C ASN A 174 5.09 -12.44 -5.88
N PRO A 175 5.50 -12.15 -7.14
CA PRO A 175 4.58 -11.62 -8.14
C PRO A 175 3.44 -12.59 -8.42
N PRO A 176 2.28 -12.11 -8.91
CA PRO A 176 1.21 -13.00 -9.34
C PRO A 176 1.69 -13.94 -10.45
N ALA A 177 1.21 -15.18 -10.45
CA ALA A 177 1.62 -16.17 -11.46
C ALA A 177 0.91 -15.93 -12.80
N THR A 178 -0.34 -15.46 -12.74
CA THR A 178 -1.18 -15.15 -13.90
C THR A 178 -1.92 -13.84 -13.70
N ILE A 179 -2.54 -13.34 -14.77
CA ILE A 179 -3.34 -12.13 -14.72
C ILE A 179 -4.61 -12.30 -13.87
N GLU A 180 -5.16 -13.53 -13.81
CA GLU A 180 -6.29 -13.88 -12.95
C GLU A 180 -5.88 -13.97 -11.46
N ASP A 181 -4.65 -14.44 -11.17
CA ASP A 181 -4.08 -14.38 -9.82
C ASP A 181 -3.95 -12.93 -9.36
N ALA A 182 -3.47 -12.03 -10.22
CA ALA A 182 -3.40 -10.60 -9.92
C ALA A 182 -4.80 -10.02 -9.58
N ALA A 183 -5.82 -10.28 -10.39
CA ALA A 183 -7.18 -9.83 -10.12
C ALA A 183 -7.76 -10.40 -8.80
N THR A 184 -7.46 -11.68 -8.52
CA THR A 184 -7.86 -12.33 -7.26
C THR A 184 -7.21 -11.66 -6.06
N ARG A 185 -5.89 -11.42 -6.12
CA ARG A 185 -5.12 -10.78 -5.06
C ARG A 185 -5.60 -9.36 -4.74
N LEU A 186 -6.03 -8.60 -5.74
CA LEU A 186 -6.61 -7.28 -5.57
C LEU A 186 -7.94 -7.37 -4.79
N THR A 187 -8.80 -8.32 -5.16
CA THR A 187 -10.07 -8.57 -4.47
C THR A 187 -9.87 -9.03 -3.02
N GLU A 188 -8.87 -9.87 -2.78
CA GLU A 188 -8.51 -10.34 -1.43
C GLU A 188 -8.00 -9.21 -0.53
N MET A 189 -7.34 -8.21 -1.11
CA MET A 189 -6.77 -7.09 -0.36
C MET A 189 -7.85 -6.32 0.41
N LYS A 190 -9.09 -6.29 -0.10
CA LYS A 190 -10.25 -5.72 0.60
C LYS A 190 -10.44 -6.28 2.01
N SER A 191 -10.25 -7.58 2.18
CA SER A 191 -10.38 -8.22 3.50
C SER A 191 -9.23 -7.84 4.44
N ILE A 192 -8.02 -7.65 3.88
CA ILE A 192 -6.85 -7.20 4.64
C ILE A 192 -7.03 -5.75 5.09
N ILE A 193 -7.45 -4.85 4.19
CA ILE A 193 -7.71 -3.43 4.52
C ILE A 193 -8.84 -3.31 5.54
N ALA A 194 -9.92 -4.08 5.39
CA ALA A 194 -11.02 -4.07 6.37
C ALA A 194 -10.56 -4.48 7.79
N THR A 195 -9.51 -5.31 7.90
CA THR A 195 -8.99 -5.80 9.19
C THR A 195 -7.93 -4.87 9.78
N ASN A 196 -7.02 -4.34 8.95
CA ASN A 196 -5.80 -3.66 9.40
C ASN A 196 -5.76 -2.16 9.05
N GLY A 197 -6.75 -1.66 8.33
CA GLY A 197 -6.67 -0.39 7.61
C GLY A 197 -5.75 -0.48 6.39
N TYR A 198 -5.76 0.57 5.56
CA TYR A 198 -4.80 0.70 4.47
C TYR A 198 -3.38 0.89 5.05
N GLN A 199 -2.43 0.13 4.52
CA GLN A 199 -1.01 0.25 4.85
C GLN A 199 -0.23 0.20 3.54
N PRO A 200 0.59 1.22 3.24
CA PRO A 200 1.37 1.22 2.02
C PRO A 200 2.35 0.04 2.02
N LYS A 201 2.42 -0.68 0.89
CA LYS A 201 3.31 -1.83 0.73
C LYS A 201 4.78 -1.45 0.84
N TYR A 202 5.14 -0.25 0.40
CA TYR A 202 6.51 0.27 0.36
C TYR A 202 6.60 1.62 1.08
N THR A 203 7.75 1.89 1.68
CA THR A 203 8.12 3.20 2.23
C THR A 203 8.59 4.16 1.14
N ASP A 204 8.62 5.47 1.43
CA ASP A 204 9.14 6.48 0.49
C ASP A 204 10.57 6.18 0.00
N ALA A 205 11.44 5.69 0.89
CA ALA A 205 12.82 5.34 0.54
C ALA A 205 12.90 4.11 -0.38
N GLU A 206 12.05 3.10 -0.17
CA GLU A 206 11.94 1.94 -1.05
C GLU A 206 11.40 2.37 -2.43
N LEU A 207 10.35 3.21 -2.46
CA LEU A 207 9.77 3.75 -3.70
C LEU A 207 10.80 4.55 -4.51
N ALA A 208 11.55 5.44 -3.86
CA ALA A 208 12.62 6.20 -4.50
C ALA A 208 13.70 5.28 -5.09
N THR A 209 14.14 4.27 -4.33
CA THR A 209 15.13 3.28 -4.80
C THR A 209 14.62 2.52 -6.02
N MET A 210 13.34 2.10 -6.01
CA MET A 210 12.73 1.40 -7.13
C MET A 210 12.61 2.27 -8.37
N ALA A 211 12.21 3.54 -8.22
CA ALA A 211 12.15 4.51 -9.31
C ALA A 211 13.53 4.78 -9.94
N GLU A 212 14.56 4.97 -9.12
CA GLU A 212 15.94 5.15 -9.60
C GLU A 212 16.47 3.93 -10.34
N SER A 213 16.13 2.72 -9.88
CA SER A 213 16.58 1.48 -10.52
C SER A 213 15.99 1.26 -11.91
N GLY A 214 14.82 1.84 -12.21
CA GLY A 214 14.07 1.62 -13.44
C GLY A 214 13.46 0.23 -13.60
N ASN A 215 13.71 -0.70 -12.67
CA ASN A 215 13.31 -2.11 -12.80
C ASN A 215 11.80 -2.32 -12.81
N VAL A 216 11.04 -1.42 -12.17
CA VAL A 216 9.57 -1.46 -12.15
C VAL A 216 9.00 -1.45 -13.58
N ALA A 217 9.62 -0.75 -14.52
CA ALA A 217 9.16 -0.70 -15.91
C ALA A 217 9.34 -2.03 -16.68
N ASN A 218 10.10 -2.99 -16.12
CA ASN A 218 10.33 -4.31 -16.70
C ASN A 218 9.45 -5.39 -16.05
N GLU A 219 8.56 -5.03 -15.12
CA GLU A 219 7.67 -6.00 -14.50
C GLU A 219 6.62 -6.50 -15.51
N ARG A 220 6.23 -7.76 -15.34
CA ARG A 220 5.30 -8.41 -16.27
C ARG A 220 3.88 -7.85 -16.18
N PHE A 221 3.42 -7.49 -14.98
CA PHE A 221 2.04 -7.05 -14.79
C PHE A 221 1.98 -5.56 -14.54
N HIS A 222 1.62 -4.81 -15.58
CA HIS A 222 1.33 -3.39 -15.49
C HIS A 222 -0.14 -3.16 -15.17
N VAL A 223 -0.47 -1.97 -14.69
CA VAL A 223 -1.86 -1.61 -14.38
C VAL A 223 -2.20 -0.21 -14.86
N ARG A 224 -3.42 -0.06 -15.40
CA ARG A 224 -3.99 1.22 -15.82
C ARG A 224 -5.33 1.46 -15.13
N PHE A 225 -5.35 2.49 -14.28
CA PHE A 225 -6.56 3.02 -13.67
C PHE A 225 -7.21 4.04 -14.62
N MET A 226 -8.49 3.86 -14.95
CA MET A 226 -9.22 4.81 -15.81
C MET A 226 -10.73 4.76 -15.59
N LYS A 227 -11.44 5.83 -15.98
CA LYS A 227 -12.91 5.85 -15.99
C LYS A 227 -13.44 4.74 -16.92
N LYS A 228 -14.51 4.06 -16.50
CA LYS A 228 -15.11 2.93 -17.24
C LYS A 228 -15.55 3.31 -18.65
N SER A 229 -15.93 4.56 -18.88
CA SER A 229 -16.30 5.07 -20.21
C SER A 229 -15.18 4.95 -21.24
N TYR A 230 -13.91 4.94 -20.82
CA TYR A 230 -12.76 4.79 -21.73
C TYR A 230 -12.57 3.37 -22.26
N LEU A 231 -13.35 2.39 -21.77
CA LEU A 231 -13.42 1.08 -22.40
C LEU A 231 -14.01 1.14 -23.82
N GLN A 232 -14.73 2.21 -24.16
CA GLN A 232 -15.34 2.40 -25.47
C GLN A 232 -14.76 3.65 -26.13
N ASP A 233 -14.53 3.57 -27.43
CA ASP A 233 -14.20 4.75 -28.22
C ASP A 233 -15.45 5.64 -28.34
N PRO A 234 -15.36 6.94 -28.05
CA PRO A 234 -16.48 7.87 -28.17
C PRO A 234 -17.13 7.92 -29.56
N ASP A 235 -16.37 7.63 -30.61
CA ASP A 235 -16.85 7.60 -31.99
C ASP A 235 -17.54 6.26 -32.32
N THR A 236 -17.31 5.21 -31.52
CA THR A 236 -17.95 3.88 -31.67
C THR A 236 -18.48 3.32 -30.34
N PRO A 237 -19.38 4.04 -29.65
CA PRO A 237 -19.81 3.70 -28.28
C PRO A 237 -20.59 2.36 -28.21
N ALA A 238 -21.11 1.88 -29.33
CA ALA A 238 -21.81 0.61 -29.43
C ALA A 238 -20.87 -0.60 -29.61
N VAL A 239 -19.58 -0.38 -29.87
CA VAL A 239 -18.60 -1.45 -30.07
C VAL A 239 -17.92 -1.74 -28.72
N PRO A 240 -18.15 -2.91 -28.11
CA PRO A 240 -17.53 -3.24 -26.83
C PRO A 240 -16.01 -3.28 -26.94
N LEU A 241 -15.32 -2.66 -25.98
CA LEU A 241 -13.86 -2.64 -25.90
C LEU A 241 -13.17 -1.99 -27.12
N SER A 242 -13.86 -1.09 -27.84
CA SER A 242 -13.26 -0.30 -28.92
C SER A 242 -12.29 0.79 -28.45
N GLY A 243 -12.27 1.08 -27.14
CA GLY A 243 -11.32 2.00 -26.53
C GLY A 243 -9.87 1.52 -26.62
N LYS A 244 -8.96 2.30 -26.03
CA LYS A 244 -7.51 2.05 -26.03
C LYS A 244 -6.93 2.24 -24.63
N LEU A 245 -5.72 1.76 -24.37
CA LEU A 245 -5.04 1.94 -23.07
C LEU A 245 -4.75 3.41 -22.71
N GLY A 246 -4.69 4.28 -23.72
CA GLY A 246 -4.51 5.72 -23.55
C GLY A 246 -4.68 6.49 -24.85
N GLN A 247 -4.20 7.72 -24.83
CA GLN A 247 -4.28 8.62 -25.97
C GLN A 247 -3.33 8.13 -27.07
N VAL A 248 -3.83 8.07 -28.31
CA VAL A 248 -2.97 7.74 -29.45
C VAL A 248 -1.97 8.87 -29.69
N MET A 249 -0.70 8.49 -29.76
CA MET A 249 0.41 9.37 -30.12
C MET A 249 1.11 8.79 -31.34
N LYS A 250 1.62 9.67 -32.21
CA LYS A 250 2.52 9.29 -33.29
C LYS A 250 3.92 9.80 -32.94
N GLY A 251 4.87 8.89 -32.84
CA GLY A 251 6.29 9.19 -32.68
C GLY A 251 7.12 8.65 -33.84
N GLU A 252 8.43 8.86 -33.79
CA GLU A 252 9.38 8.36 -34.78
C GLU A 252 9.32 6.84 -34.97
N SER A 253 9.11 6.09 -33.88
CA SER A 253 9.15 4.64 -33.94
C SER A 253 7.80 3.96 -34.24
N GLY A 254 6.70 4.72 -34.31
CA GLY A 254 5.37 4.16 -34.58
C GLY A 254 4.21 5.05 -34.14
N ALA A 255 2.99 4.50 -34.22
CA ALA A 255 1.78 5.15 -33.75
C ALA A 255 0.95 4.17 -32.93
N GLY A 256 0.58 4.55 -31.71
CA GLY A 256 -0.14 3.70 -30.77
C GLY A 256 -0.48 4.44 -29.48
N ALA A 257 -1.04 3.74 -28.49
CA ALA A 257 -1.42 4.37 -27.24
C ALA A 257 -0.19 4.82 -26.42
N LYS A 258 -0.26 6.04 -25.90
CA LYS A 258 0.62 6.57 -24.87
C LYS A 258 -0.17 6.73 -23.57
N TYR A 259 0.32 6.11 -22.50
CA TYR A 259 -0.37 6.13 -21.21
C TYR A 259 0.59 6.07 -20.03
N TRP A 260 0.17 6.74 -18.96
CA TRP A 260 0.81 6.66 -17.65
C TRP A 260 0.25 5.45 -16.90
N SER A 261 1.10 4.70 -16.23
CA SER A 261 0.71 3.46 -15.54
C SER A 261 1.63 3.24 -14.34
N THR A 262 1.31 2.23 -13.55
CA THR A 262 2.26 1.64 -12.61
C THR A 262 2.22 0.12 -12.77
N THR A 263 2.86 -0.64 -11.89
CA THR A 263 2.77 -2.10 -11.90
C THR A 263 1.76 -2.61 -10.91
N PHE A 264 1.31 -3.84 -11.11
CA PHE A 264 0.42 -4.50 -10.18
C PHE A 264 1.05 -4.57 -8.78
N ASP A 265 2.36 -4.83 -8.71
CA ASP A 265 3.09 -4.89 -7.45
C ASP A 265 2.98 -3.59 -6.63
N GLN A 266 2.95 -2.43 -7.31
CA GLN A 266 2.84 -1.11 -6.71
C GLN A 266 1.43 -0.76 -6.23
N ILE A 267 0.37 -1.40 -6.76
CA ILE A 267 -1.03 -1.12 -6.41
C ILE A 267 -1.69 -2.21 -5.56
N GLU A 268 -1.04 -3.36 -5.39
CA GLU A 268 -1.60 -4.54 -4.73
C GLU A 268 -2.09 -4.28 -3.29
N ASP A 269 -1.63 -3.21 -2.65
CA ASP A 269 -2.04 -2.75 -1.32
C ASP A 269 -3.33 -1.91 -1.27
N ALA A 270 -3.84 -1.46 -2.42
CA ALA A 270 -4.94 -0.48 -2.52
C ALA A 270 -6.32 -1.08 -2.87
N ASP A 271 -6.49 -2.40 -2.70
CA ASP A 271 -7.72 -3.18 -3.00
C ASP A 271 -8.48 -2.77 -4.27
N THR A 272 -9.82 -2.80 -4.28
CA THR A 272 -10.64 -2.34 -5.41
C THR A 272 -11.28 -0.97 -5.15
N ASP A 273 -10.88 -0.23 -4.13
CA ASP A 273 -11.41 1.11 -3.83
C ASP A 273 -10.83 2.15 -4.81
N ALA A 274 -11.68 2.65 -5.70
CA ALA A 274 -11.30 3.65 -6.69
C ALA A 274 -10.76 4.96 -6.07
N GLU A 275 -11.26 5.37 -4.90
CA GLU A 275 -10.78 6.58 -4.22
C GLU A 275 -9.37 6.36 -3.68
N LEU A 276 -9.13 5.21 -3.03
CA LEU A 276 -7.83 4.84 -2.51
C LEU A 276 -6.78 4.73 -3.62
N ILE A 277 -7.12 4.01 -4.71
CA ILE A 277 -6.26 3.87 -5.89
C ILE A 277 -5.97 5.23 -6.52
N SER A 278 -7.00 6.06 -6.75
CA SER A 278 -6.83 7.40 -7.32
C SER A 278 -5.87 8.24 -6.50
N ASN A 279 -6.09 8.31 -5.18
CA ASN A 279 -5.28 9.13 -4.28
C ASN A 279 -3.83 8.62 -4.18
N LYS A 280 -3.63 7.29 -4.18
CA LYS A 280 -2.29 6.68 -4.22
C LYS A 280 -1.58 6.98 -5.55
N LEU A 281 -2.32 7.08 -6.64
CA LEU A 281 -1.78 7.46 -7.95
C LEU A 281 -1.58 8.98 -8.10
N GLY A 282 -1.69 9.77 -7.02
CA GLY A 282 -1.54 11.22 -7.07
C GLY A 282 -2.68 11.95 -7.78
N LEU A 283 -3.79 11.25 -8.04
CA LEU A 283 -4.97 11.80 -8.72
C LEU A 283 -6.03 12.15 -7.70
N LYS A 284 -6.50 13.40 -7.71
CA LYS A 284 -7.67 13.77 -6.92
C LYS A 284 -8.88 12.95 -7.38
N TYR A 285 -9.46 12.19 -6.46
CA TYR A 285 -10.61 11.37 -6.77
C TYR A 285 -11.83 12.22 -7.19
N GLU A 286 -12.45 11.80 -8.29
CA GLU A 286 -13.76 12.28 -8.74
C GLU A 286 -14.76 11.13 -8.68
N PRO A 287 -15.90 11.25 -7.97
CA PRO A 287 -16.90 10.20 -7.91
C PRO A 287 -17.36 9.73 -9.29
N GLY A 288 -17.33 8.42 -9.53
CA GLY A 288 -17.71 7.83 -10.82
C GLY A 288 -17.41 6.34 -10.89
N GLU A 289 -17.62 5.76 -12.08
CA GLU A 289 -17.30 4.36 -12.36
C GLU A 289 -15.88 4.25 -12.93
N TYR A 290 -15.05 3.45 -12.27
CA TYR A 290 -13.66 3.22 -12.67
C TYR A 290 -13.39 1.74 -12.90
N VAL A 291 -12.33 1.49 -13.65
CA VAL A 291 -11.79 0.15 -13.88
C VAL A 291 -10.28 0.16 -13.68
N MET A 292 -9.76 -0.97 -13.22
CA MET A 292 -8.34 -1.30 -13.30
C MET A 292 -8.14 -2.29 -14.43
N LEU A 293 -7.32 -1.93 -15.41
CA LEU A 293 -6.82 -2.87 -16.40
C LEU A 293 -5.51 -3.42 -15.91
N ILE A 294 -5.43 -4.72 -15.64
CA ILE A 294 -4.14 -5.39 -15.45
C ILE A 294 -3.68 -5.81 -16.84
N ILE A 295 -2.40 -5.59 -17.13
CA ILE A 295 -1.78 -5.75 -18.46
C ILE A 295 -0.62 -6.73 -18.31
N ASP A 296 -0.68 -7.85 -19.01
CA ASP A 296 0.42 -8.81 -19.14
C ASP A 296 1.36 -8.32 -20.26
N THR A 297 2.44 -7.61 -19.89
CA THR A 297 3.35 -6.96 -20.83
C THR A 297 4.09 -7.94 -21.72
N ASP A 298 4.33 -9.18 -21.26
CA ASP A 298 4.90 -10.26 -22.07
C ASP A 298 4.00 -10.63 -23.26
N LYS A 299 2.69 -10.51 -23.09
CA LYS A 299 1.69 -10.77 -24.15
C LYS A 299 1.33 -9.53 -24.94
N ALA A 300 1.30 -8.35 -24.30
CA ALA A 300 0.99 -7.10 -24.96
C ALA A 300 2.12 -6.65 -25.90
N ALA A 301 3.38 -6.78 -25.48
CA ALA A 301 4.53 -6.25 -26.24
C ALA A 301 4.67 -6.83 -27.66
N PRO A 302 4.45 -8.12 -27.93
CA PRO A 302 4.44 -8.64 -29.30
C PRO A 302 3.31 -8.07 -30.19
N LEU A 303 2.20 -7.61 -29.59
CA LEU A 303 1.03 -7.08 -30.30
C LEU A 303 1.19 -5.58 -30.58
N THR A 304 1.71 -4.85 -29.60
CA THR A 304 1.72 -3.37 -29.58
C THR A 304 3.09 -2.78 -29.89
N GLY A 305 4.17 -3.54 -29.65
CA GLY A 305 5.52 -3.01 -29.58
C GLY A 305 5.73 -2.06 -28.39
N VAL A 306 4.96 -2.21 -27.30
CA VAL A 306 5.06 -1.33 -26.12
C VAL A 306 6.46 -1.34 -25.54
N LYS A 307 6.92 -0.15 -25.16
CA LYS A 307 8.06 0.02 -24.25
C LYS A 307 7.63 0.90 -23.10
N SER A 308 8.16 0.58 -21.93
CA SER A 308 7.86 1.23 -20.68
C SER A 308 9.14 1.74 -20.06
N VAL A 309 9.09 2.92 -19.46
CA VAL A 309 10.19 3.48 -18.67
C VAL A 309 9.63 4.13 -17.42
N SER A 310 10.38 4.07 -16.31
CA SER A 310 10.04 4.83 -15.11
C SER A 310 10.01 6.32 -15.43
N ALA A 311 9.04 7.06 -14.90
CA ALA A 311 8.78 8.44 -15.30
C ALA A 311 9.71 9.45 -14.60
N THR A 312 11.03 9.23 -14.64
CA THR A 312 12.02 10.20 -14.15
C THR A 312 12.26 11.30 -15.20
N PHE A 313 12.81 12.44 -14.78
CA PHE A 313 13.16 13.51 -15.71
C PHE A 313 14.03 13.00 -16.87
N ASN A 314 15.07 12.23 -16.56
CA ASN A 314 15.98 11.68 -17.57
C ASN A 314 15.25 10.77 -18.57
N ASN A 315 14.41 9.86 -18.10
CA ASN A 315 13.72 8.90 -18.96
C ASN A 315 12.64 9.58 -19.81
N ILE A 316 11.93 10.57 -19.26
CA ILE A 316 10.94 11.33 -20.03
C ILE A 316 11.63 12.24 -21.05
N SER A 317 12.79 12.83 -20.73
CA SER A 317 13.63 13.54 -21.71
C SER A 317 14.04 12.63 -22.85
N GLU A 318 14.62 11.47 -22.55
CA GLU A 318 15.07 10.51 -23.56
C GLU A 318 13.89 10.04 -24.44
N PHE A 319 12.76 9.73 -23.83
CA PHE A 319 11.53 9.37 -24.54
C PHE A 319 11.10 10.48 -25.51
N ALA A 320 11.01 11.73 -25.02
CA ALA A 320 10.56 12.86 -25.83
C ALA A 320 11.55 13.19 -26.95
N ASN A 321 12.86 13.17 -26.67
CA ASN A 321 13.90 13.40 -27.66
C ASN A 321 13.95 12.31 -28.74
N THR A 322 13.57 11.08 -28.39
CA THR A 322 13.60 9.95 -29.33
C THR A 322 12.33 9.88 -30.18
N GLU A 323 11.17 10.00 -29.54
CA GLU A 323 9.88 9.78 -30.21
C GLU A 323 9.30 11.07 -30.79
N LEU A 324 9.69 12.25 -30.27
CA LEU A 324 9.17 13.56 -30.67
C LEU A 324 10.30 14.61 -30.84
N PRO A 325 11.41 14.31 -31.54
CA PRO A 325 12.61 15.17 -31.59
C PRO A 325 12.34 16.58 -32.10
N ASP A 326 11.43 16.72 -33.08
CA ASP A 326 11.09 18.02 -33.66
C ASP A 326 10.31 18.92 -32.69
N ALA A 327 9.48 18.31 -31.83
CA ALA A 327 8.71 19.04 -30.83
C ALA A 327 9.51 19.30 -29.56
N PHE A 328 10.34 18.33 -29.15
CA PHE A 328 11.05 18.32 -27.87
C PHE A 328 12.51 17.88 -28.07
N PRO A 329 13.37 18.73 -28.66
CA PRO A 329 14.78 18.43 -28.83
C PRO A 329 15.53 18.42 -27.50
N ALA A 330 16.71 17.79 -27.47
CA ALA A 330 17.55 17.70 -26.26
C ALA A 330 17.85 19.08 -25.64
N SER A 331 18.11 20.09 -26.48
CA SER A 331 18.35 21.46 -26.01
C SER A 331 17.19 22.05 -25.19
N PHE A 332 15.95 21.60 -25.44
CA PHE A 332 14.78 22.00 -24.67
C PHE A 332 14.64 21.15 -23.39
N THR A 333 14.77 19.83 -23.49
CA THR A 333 14.59 18.95 -22.34
C THR A 333 15.71 19.11 -21.31
N ASP A 334 16.95 19.34 -21.73
CA ASP A 334 18.08 19.63 -20.83
C ASP A 334 17.83 20.89 -19.98
N LYS A 335 17.11 21.87 -20.54
CA LYS A 335 16.71 23.11 -19.85
C LYS A 335 15.54 22.91 -18.90
N THR A 336 14.56 22.09 -19.27
CA THR A 336 13.23 22.09 -18.64
C THR A 336 12.88 20.85 -17.82
N MET A 337 13.56 19.73 -18.04
CA MET A 337 13.30 18.46 -17.34
C MET A 337 14.20 18.35 -16.12
N ASN A 338 13.96 19.22 -15.15
CA ASN A 338 14.63 19.22 -13.85
C ASN A 338 13.70 19.82 -12.77
N ALA A 339 14.05 19.60 -11.51
CA ALA A 339 13.21 20.01 -10.38
C ALA A 339 12.99 21.54 -10.30
N GLU A 340 13.99 22.34 -10.64
CA GLU A 340 13.90 23.80 -10.60
C GLU A 340 12.89 24.32 -11.65
N TYR A 341 13.02 23.87 -12.89
CA TYR A 341 12.13 24.28 -13.97
C TYR A 341 10.72 23.71 -13.80
N GLN A 342 10.58 22.49 -13.29
CA GLN A 342 9.26 21.93 -12.96
C GLN A 342 8.55 22.76 -11.89
N ALA A 343 9.26 23.21 -10.85
CA ALA A 343 8.68 24.09 -9.83
C ALA A 343 8.23 25.43 -10.42
N LEU A 344 9.04 26.04 -11.30
CA LEU A 344 8.66 27.25 -12.03
C LEU A 344 7.40 27.02 -12.87
N TYR A 345 7.38 25.96 -13.68
CA TYR A 345 6.24 25.63 -14.54
C TYR A 345 4.96 25.40 -13.74
N ALA A 346 5.02 24.61 -12.67
CA ALA A 346 3.89 24.33 -11.79
C ALA A 346 3.35 25.62 -11.13
N GLU A 347 4.24 26.52 -10.70
CA GLU A 347 3.84 27.81 -10.14
C GLU A 347 3.10 28.68 -11.17
N GLN A 348 3.62 28.79 -12.41
CA GLN A 348 2.97 29.58 -13.46
C GLN A 348 1.64 28.96 -13.91
N TYR A 349 1.59 27.64 -14.05
CA TYR A 349 0.34 26.92 -14.35
C TYR A 349 -0.71 27.19 -13.27
N LYS A 350 -0.33 27.08 -11.99
CA LYS A 350 -1.23 27.39 -10.86
C LYS A 350 -1.70 28.84 -10.88
N LYS A 351 -0.83 29.81 -11.16
CA LYS A 351 -1.20 31.22 -11.28
C LYS A 351 -2.18 31.46 -12.42
N ALA A 352 -2.01 30.80 -13.56
CA ALA A 352 -2.94 30.86 -14.69
C ALA A 352 -4.33 30.30 -14.32
N VAL A 353 -4.36 29.22 -13.53
CA VAL A 353 -5.62 28.64 -13.02
C VAL A 353 -6.28 29.56 -11.99
N ASP A 354 -5.51 30.08 -11.03
CA ASP A 354 -6.02 30.95 -9.97
C ASP A 354 -6.50 32.31 -10.53
N SER A 355 -5.91 32.79 -11.63
CA SER A 355 -6.36 33.97 -12.37
C SER A 355 -7.60 33.72 -13.26
N LYS A 356 -8.02 32.45 -13.39
CA LYS A 356 -9.11 31.98 -14.26
C LYS A 356 -8.85 32.17 -15.75
N MET A 357 -7.61 32.41 -16.15
CA MET A 357 -7.20 32.46 -17.55
C MET A 357 -7.02 31.04 -18.11
N LEU A 358 -6.71 30.07 -17.24
CA LEU A 358 -6.65 28.65 -17.59
C LEU A 358 -7.64 27.86 -16.73
N ALA A 359 -8.38 26.92 -17.34
CA ALA A 359 -9.21 26.01 -16.55
C ALA A 359 -8.37 24.97 -15.79
N THR A 360 -8.84 24.51 -14.64
CA THR A 360 -8.20 23.40 -13.91
C THR A 360 -8.10 22.16 -14.81
N TRP A 361 -6.95 21.49 -14.78
CA TRP A 361 -6.62 20.33 -15.64
C TRP A 361 -6.57 20.63 -17.15
N SER A 362 -6.60 21.89 -17.56
CA SER A 362 -6.53 22.24 -18.97
C SER A 362 -5.14 22.03 -19.54
N THR A 363 -5.09 21.58 -20.79
CA THR A 363 -3.87 21.56 -21.62
C THR A 363 -3.98 22.53 -22.79
N ASN A 364 -4.86 23.53 -22.69
CA ASN A 364 -5.01 24.57 -23.70
C ASN A 364 -3.79 25.50 -23.69
N THR A 365 -3.02 25.44 -24.78
CA THR A 365 -1.82 26.25 -24.96
C THR A 365 -2.16 27.71 -25.19
N ASP A 366 -3.28 28.03 -25.85
CA ASP A 366 -3.62 29.40 -26.22
C ASP A 366 -4.03 30.22 -24.99
N ASP A 367 -4.84 29.62 -24.11
CA ASP A 367 -5.22 30.20 -22.82
C ASP A 367 -3.98 30.44 -21.93
N PHE A 368 -3.03 29.50 -21.94
CA PHE A 368 -1.78 29.64 -21.20
C PHE A 368 -0.88 30.74 -21.80
N ALA A 369 -0.85 30.87 -23.13
CA ALA A 369 -0.14 31.95 -23.81
C ALA A 369 -0.71 33.31 -23.43
N GLU A 370 -2.04 33.46 -23.41
CA GLU A 370 -2.69 34.70 -22.98
C GLU A 370 -2.31 35.08 -21.55
N TYR A 371 -2.25 34.10 -20.65
CA TYR A 371 -1.74 34.31 -19.30
C TYR A 371 -0.28 34.79 -19.28
N LEU A 372 0.60 34.17 -20.06
CA LEU A 372 2.01 34.55 -20.10
C LEU A 372 2.20 35.99 -20.58
N GLU A 373 1.33 36.51 -21.45
CA GLU A 373 1.37 37.92 -21.84
C GLU A 373 1.09 38.92 -20.71
N THR A 374 0.52 38.47 -19.60
CA THR A 374 0.30 39.30 -18.40
C THR A 374 1.51 39.35 -17.46
N THR A 375 2.58 38.61 -17.78
CA THR A 375 3.78 38.48 -16.95
C THR A 375 4.94 39.29 -17.50
N ASP A 376 5.94 39.55 -16.64
CA ASP A 376 7.18 40.25 -17.02
C ASP A 376 8.26 39.32 -17.60
N PHE A 377 7.92 38.08 -17.95
CA PHE A 377 8.85 37.15 -18.60
C PHE A 377 9.29 37.67 -19.97
N THR A 378 10.53 37.40 -20.34
CA THR A 378 11.05 37.64 -21.69
C THR A 378 10.37 36.73 -22.70
N ASP A 379 10.41 37.11 -23.99
CA ASP A 379 9.82 36.29 -25.06
C ASP A 379 10.41 34.87 -25.10
N GLU A 380 11.71 34.71 -24.81
CA GLU A 380 12.37 33.40 -24.75
C GLU A 380 11.87 32.54 -23.57
N GLU A 381 11.63 33.14 -22.41
CA GLU A 381 11.07 32.46 -21.23
C GLU A 381 9.62 32.03 -21.49
N LYS A 382 8.83 32.90 -22.10
CA LYS A 382 7.45 32.60 -22.52
C LYS A 382 7.41 31.45 -23.51
N GLU A 383 8.27 31.47 -24.53
CA GLU A 383 8.39 30.39 -25.51
C GLU A 383 8.76 29.06 -24.84
N THR A 384 9.70 29.08 -23.90
CA THR A 384 10.11 27.87 -23.16
C THR A 384 8.95 27.32 -22.30
N LEU A 385 8.20 28.18 -21.59
CA LEU A 385 7.03 27.79 -20.80
C LEU A 385 5.90 27.24 -21.68
N MET A 386 5.69 27.83 -22.85
CA MET A 386 4.74 27.36 -23.85
C MET A 386 5.11 25.98 -24.39
N GLN A 387 6.39 25.76 -24.71
CA GLN A 387 6.87 24.44 -25.15
C GLN A 387 6.72 23.39 -24.03
N ARG A 388 6.90 23.77 -22.76
CA ARG A 388 6.64 22.88 -21.61
C ARG A 388 5.15 22.54 -21.45
N MET A 389 4.25 23.47 -21.75
CA MET A 389 2.80 23.23 -21.79
C MET A 389 2.40 22.32 -22.95
N ASP A 390 3.01 22.46 -24.12
CA ASP A 390 2.82 21.51 -25.23
C ASP A 390 3.35 20.11 -24.86
N MET A 391 4.47 20.03 -24.13
CA MET A 391 4.97 18.75 -23.60
C MET A 391 4.00 18.12 -22.60
N HIS A 392 3.44 18.91 -21.66
CA HIS A 392 2.36 18.46 -20.77
C HIS A 392 1.21 17.88 -21.61
N LYS A 393 0.73 18.59 -22.63
CA LYS A 393 -0.36 18.12 -23.50
C LYS A 393 -0.02 16.80 -24.23
N LYS A 394 1.16 16.71 -24.84
CA LYS A 394 1.53 15.56 -25.69
C LYS A 394 2.00 14.36 -24.87
N VAL A 395 2.88 14.58 -23.92
CA VAL A 395 3.53 13.53 -23.10
C VAL A 395 2.72 13.22 -21.84
N GLY A 396 2.07 14.21 -21.23
CA GLY A 396 1.25 14.03 -20.02
C GLY A 396 1.99 14.27 -18.71
N ASN A 397 3.22 14.80 -18.75
CA ASN A 397 3.94 15.27 -17.57
C ASN A 397 3.35 16.62 -17.12
N ASN A 398 2.32 16.57 -16.27
CA ASN A 398 1.55 17.73 -15.82
C ASN A 398 2.30 18.63 -14.81
N ASP A 399 1.58 19.55 -14.19
CA ASP A 399 2.09 20.45 -13.15
C ASP A 399 2.42 19.73 -11.83
N ASP A 400 1.70 18.65 -11.50
CA ASP A 400 1.97 17.81 -10.32
C ASP A 400 3.12 16.80 -10.53
N TYR A 401 3.64 16.67 -11.75
CA TYR A 401 4.73 15.76 -12.09
C TYR A 401 6.01 16.07 -11.28
N LEU A 402 6.48 15.10 -10.50
CA LEU A 402 7.64 15.28 -9.62
C LEU A 402 8.99 15.03 -10.32
N GLY A 403 9.00 14.24 -11.40
CA GLY A 403 10.20 13.88 -12.15
C GLY A 403 11.23 13.00 -11.43
N ASN A 404 10.90 12.52 -10.23
CA ASN A 404 11.66 11.52 -9.48
C ASN A 404 11.16 10.08 -9.75
N GLY A 405 10.16 9.91 -10.62
CA GLY A 405 9.61 8.61 -11.00
C GLY A 405 8.59 8.02 -10.04
N VAL A 406 8.09 8.78 -9.06
CA VAL A 406 7.03 8.36 -8.15
C VAL A 406 5.86 9.37 -8.14
N THR A 407 4.65 8.87 -7.85
CA THR A 407 3.48 9.72 -7.62
C THR A 407 3.58 10.44 -6.28
N LYS A 408 2.96 11.61 -6.19
CA LYS A 408 2.58 12.19 -4.90
C LYS A 408 1.50 11.33 -4.25
N ASP A 409 1.67 10.98 -2.98
CA ASP A 409 0.61 10.32 -2.21
C ASP A 409 -0.42 11.36 -1.75
N LEU A 410 -1.68 11.16 -2.12
CA LEU A 410 -2.82 11.94 -1.60
C LEU A 410 -3.64 11.15 -0.58
N THR A 411 -3.23 9.92 -0.25
CA THR A 411 -3.86 9.16 0.82
C THR A 411 -3.49 9.74 2.19
N ASN A 412 -4.30 9.46 3.22
CA ASN A 412 -3.98 9.84 4.60
C ASN A 412 -2.91 8.92 5.23
N SER A 413 -1.97 8.41 4.43
CA SER A 413 -0.88 7.56 4.90
C SER A 413 0.29 8.37 5.46
N LYS A 414 1.31 7.67 5.95
CA LYS A 414 2.57 8.28 6.41
C LYS A 414 3.55 8.60 5.27
N ASN A 415 3.27 8.11 4.05
CA ASN A 415 4.12 8.29 2.90
C ASN A 415 3.87 9.65 2.24
N GLN A 416 4.91 10.18 1.60
CA GLN A 416 4.80 11.29 0.65
C GLN A 416 4.59 10.79 -0.77
N TYR A 417 4.96 9.53 -1.04
CA TYR A 417 4.89 8.90 -2.35
C TYR A 417 3.97 7.69 -2.38
N GLY A 418 3.20 7.57 -3.46
CA GLY A 418 2.17 6.54 -3.57
C GLY A 418 2.61 5.29 -4.32
N ALA A 419 3.19 5.45 -5.52
CA ALA A 419 3.65 4.37 -6.39
C ALA A 419 4.76 4.84 -7.33
N VAL A 420 5.59 3.92 -7.84
CA VAL A 420 6.50 4.21 -8.95
C VAL A 420 5.70 4.36 -10.25
N GLU A 421 5.85 5.49 -10.94
CA GLU A 421 5.16 5.76 -12.20
C GLU A 421 5.96 5.29 -13.41
N THR A 422 5.23 4.86 -14.43
CA THR A 422 5.76 4.48 -15.74
C THR A 422 5.04 5.25 -16.83
N ILE A 423 5.78 5.70 -17.84
CA ILE A 423 5.21 6.05 -19.13
C ILE A 423 5.35 4.86 -20.07
N ASN A 424 4.30 4.59 -20.84
CA ASN A 424 4.20 3.46 -21.74
C ASN A 424 3.82 4.00 -23.11
N PHE A 425 4.51 3.53 -24.15
CA PHE A 425 4.19 3.90 -25.52
C PHE A 425 4.18 2.68 -26.44
N GLU A 426 3.02 2.43 -27.01
CA GLU A 426 2.79 1.43 -28.06
C GLU A 426 3.18 1.98 -29.42
N ARG A 427 3.75 1.13 -30.27
CA ARG A 427 4.16 1.48 -31.64
C ARG A 427 3.15 1.05 -32.69
N THR A 428 2.13 0.32 -32.27
CA THR A 428 1.00 -0.14 -33.09
C THR A 428 -0.30 0.20 -32.39
N GLU A 429 -1.20 0.86 -33.11
CA GLU A 429 -2.53 1.18 -32.63
C GLU A 429 -3.41 -0.08 -32.62
N ILE A 430 -3.82 -0.50 -31.43
CA ILE A 430 -4.78 -1.59 -31.23
C ILE A 430 -5.84 -1.20 -30.20
N ASP A 431 -7.00 -1.84 -30.28
CA ASP A 431 -8.08 -1.65 -29.33
C ASP A 431 -7.97 -2.60 -28.11
N LEU A 432 -8.71 -2.28 -27.05
CA LEU A 432 -8.78 -3.11 -25.85
C LEU A 432 -9.37 -4.49 -26.15
N LYS A 433 -10.26 -4.59 -27.15
CA LYS A 433 -10.82 -5.87 -27.58
C LYS A 433 -9.74 -6.83 -28.05
N THR A 434 -8.81 -6.36 -28.88
CA THR A 434 -7.70 -7.16 -29.40
C THR A 434 -6.79 -7.63 -28.28
N LEU A 435 -6.45 -6.75 -27.34
CA LEU A 435 -5.68 -7.11 -26.15
C LEU A 435 -6.40 -8.18 -25.31
N ASN A 436 -7.70 -8.01 -25.08
CA ASN A 436 -8.51 -8.93 -24.30
C ASN A 436 -8.64 -10.31 -24.98
N ASP A 437 -8.92 -10.34 -26.28
CA ASP A 437 -9.02 -11.58 -27.07
C ASP A 437 -7.71 -12.38 -27.07
N ASN A 438 -6.56 -11.72 -26.88
CA ASN A 438 -5.23 -12.34 -26.77
C ASN A 438 -4.80 -12.58 -25.31
N ASN A 439 -5.71 -12.44 -24.33
CA ASN A 439 -5.44 -12.58 -22.90
C ASN A 439 -4.27 -11.71 -22.41
N ALA A 440 -4.04 -10.56 -23.05
CA ALA A 440 -3.02 -9.59 -22.67
C ALA A 440 -3.52 -8.60 -21.60
N ILE A 441 -4.84 -8.51 -21.39
CA ILE A 441 -5.45 -7.71 -20.34
C ILE A 441 -6.56 -8.47 -19.60
N VAL A 442 -6.82 -8.06 -18.36
CA VAL A 442 -8.07 -8.34 -17.64
C VAL A 442 -8.60 -7.02 -17.09
N ILE A 443 -9.92 -6.89 -17.06
CA ILE A 443 -10.60 -5.68 -16.60
C ILE A 443 -11.24 -6.00 -15.24
N VAL A 444 -10.92 -5.20 -14.23
CA VAL A 444 -11.49 -5.28 -12.89
C VAL A 444 -12.31 -4.02 -12.64
N ASP A 445 -13.61 -4.18 -12.35
CA ASP A 445 -14.46 -3.09 -11.89
C ASP A 445 -14.07 -2.67 -10.46
N LEU A 446 -14.03 -1.37 -10.21
CA LEU A 446 -13.64 -0.77 -8.92
C LEU A 446 -14.85 -0.22 -8.17
#